data_AF-A0A813BDC5-F1
#
_entry.id   AF-A0A813BDC5-F1
#
_cell.length_a   1.000
_cell.length_b   1.000
_cell.length_c   1.000
_cell.angle_alpha   90.00
_cell.angle_beta   90.00
_cell.angle_gamma   90.00
#
_symmetry.space_group_name_H-M   'P 1'
#
loop_
_entity.id
_entity.type
_entity.pdbx_description
1 polymer ?
#
loop_
_entity_poly.entity_id
_entity_poly.type
_entity_poly.pdbx_seq_one_letter_code
_entity_poly.pdbx_strand_id
1 'polypeptide(L)'
;GVVMELQTRAKALLEREDKKSQLIQMGWLTQPEGREPAWLPLVWSVAQQKEVPCPDVGPLPVSDAQKALEVLLEHASGQIVQRFHPTRRLAEEYTGEIMEFKLEISLKGKEAMQVHDALDMLCNSAIWLLVGARMHPEGPKRSAAAKKLQHMLRGCWP
;
A
#
# COMPACT_ATOMS: atom_id res chain seq x y z
N GLY A 1 6.50 -6.77 14.30
CA GLY A 1 6.72 -5.69 13.31
C GLY A 1 5.50 -5.54 12.42
N VAL A 2 5.35 -4.43 11.69
CA VAL A 2 4.13 -4.11 10.90
C VAL A 2 3.73 -5.24 9.94
N VAL A 3 4.70 -5.85 9.25
CA VAL A 3 4.44 -6.96 8.30
C VAL A 3 3.86 -8.20 9.01
N MET A 4 4.35 -8.53 10.20
CA MET A 4 3.86 -9.68 10.99
C MET A 4 2.43 -9.43 11.49
N GLU A 5 2.14 -8.22 11.93
CA GLU A 5 0.79 -7.81 12.34
C GLU A 5 -0.18 -7.87 11.16
N LEU A 6 0.25 -7.36 10.00
CA LEU A 6 -0.49 -7.39 8.75
C LEU A 6 -0.85 -8.82 8.33
N GLN A 7 0.14 -9.73 8.35
CA GLN A 7 -0.08 -11.15 8.02
C GLN A 7 -1.04 -11.82 9.00
N THR A 8 -0.90 -11.53 10.30
CA THR A 8 -1.76 -12.10 11.36
C THR A 8 -3.21 -11.65 11.19
N ARG A 9 -3.44 -10.35 10.97
CA ARG A 9 -4.80 -9.80 10.73
C ARG A 9 -5.41 -10.32 9.45
N ALA A 10 -4.63 -10.38 8.37
CA ALA A 10 -5.11 -10.90 7.09
C ALA A 10 -5.58 -12.34 7.24
N LYS A 11 -4.79 -13.22 7.87
CA LYS A 11 -5.18 -14.62 8.15
C LYS A 11 -6.46 -14.68 8.99
N ALA A 12 -6.50 -13.99 10.13
CA ALA A 12 -7.66 -14.04 11.03
C ALA A 12 -8.98 -13.53 10.40
N LEU A 13 -8.90 -12.52 9.54
CA LEU A 13 -10.08 -11.99 8.83
C LEU A 13 -10.51 -12.89 7.66
N LEU A 14 -9.55 -13.49 6.95
CA LEU A 14 -9.81 -14.42 5.85
C LEU A 14 -10.24 -15.82 6.33
N GLU A 15 -10.17 -16.14 7.61
CA GLU A 15 -10.75 -17.37 8.15
C GLU A 15 -12.25 -17.24 8.46
N ARG A 16 -12.74 -15.99 8.61
CA ARG A 16 -14.09 -15.69 9.07
C ARG A 16 -14.95 -15.13 7.94
N GLU A 17 -16.03 -15.82 7.59
CA GLU A 17 -16.86 -15.47 6.41
C GLU A 17 -17.61 -14.14 6.58
N ASP A 18 -18.03 -13.80 7.80
CA ASP A 18 -18.63 -12.49 8.14
C ASP A 18 -17.63 -11.35 7.90
N LYS A 19 -16.36 -11.57 8.27
CA LYS A 19 -15.29 -10.58 8.08
C LYS A 19 -14.88 -10.45 6.63
N LYS A 20 -14.78 -11.54 5.88
CA LYS A 20 -14.60 -11.46 4.42
C LYS A 20 -15.71 -10.66 3.75
N SER A 21 -16.96 -10.96 4.10
CA SER A 21 -18.12 -10.24 3.55
C SER A 21 -18.04 -8.74 3.85
N GLN A 22 -17.62 -8.38 5.07
CA GLN A 22 -17.37 -6.99 5.45
C GLN A 22 -16.25 -6.34 4.60
N LEU A 23 -15.14 -7.03 4.35
CA LEU A 23 -14.04 -6.53 3.50
C LEU A 23 -14.49 -6.32 2.05
N ILE A 24 -15.37 -7.19 1.54
CA ILE A 24 -15.97 -7.04 0.21
C ILE A 24 -16.90 -5.82 0.17
N GLN A 25 -17.75 -5.64 1.17
CA GLN A 25 -18.63 -4.47 1.29
C GLN A 25 -17.86 -3.15 1.39
N MET A 26 -16.70 -3.16 2.05
CA MET A 26 -15.79 -2.01 2.14
C MET A 26 -15.04 -1.73 0.83
N GLY A 27 -15.10 -2.64 -0.15
CA GLY A 27 -14.37 -2.53 -1.41
C GLY A 27 -12.87 -2.77 -1.26
N TRP A 28 -12.44 -3.56 -0.26
CA TRP A 28 -11.03 -3.90 -0.03
C TRP A 28 -10.67 -5.26 -0.63
N LEU A 29 -11.65 -6.16 -0.72
CA LEU A 29 -11.50 -7.51 -1.23
C LEU A 29 -12.54 -7.75 -2.34
N THR A 30 -12.20 -8.58 -3.32
CA THR A 30 -13.15 -9.13 -4.30
C THR A 30 -13.08 -10.65 -4.26
N GLN A 31 -14.21 -11.30 -4.47
CA GLN A 31 -14.29 -12.76 -4.53
C GLN A 31 -15.25 -13.17 -5.66
N PRO A 32 -14.75 -13.24 -6.91
CA PRO A 32 -15.53 -13.76 -8.04
C PRO A 32 -15.86 -15.23 -7.83
N GLU A 33 -17.01 -15.68 -8.33
CA GLU A 33 -17.42 -17.08 -8.24
C GLU A 33 -16.37 -18.01 -8.89
N GLY A 34 -15.97 -19.06 -8.17
CA GLY A 34 -14.97 -20.02 -8.63
C GLY A 34 -13.53 -19.50 -8.66
N ARG A 35 -13.23 -18.30 -8.14
CA ARG A 35 -11.88 -17.76 -8.03
C ARG A 35 -11.48 -17.53 -6.58
N GLU A 36 -10.18 -17.50 -6.32
CA GLU A 36 -9.67 -17.13 -5.01
C GLU A 36 -9.99 -15.65 -4.71
N PRO A 37 -10.19 -15.28 -3.43
CA PRO A 37 -10.32 -13.88 -3.06
C PRO A 37 -9.05 -13.09 -3.41
N ALA A 38 -9.23 -11.82 -3.74
CA ALA A 38 -8.14 -10.94 -4.13
C ALA A 38 -8.31 -9.54 -3.54
N TRP A 39 -7.20 -8.96 -3.08
CA TRP A 39 -7.13 -7.59 -2.57
C TRP A 39 -7.22 -6.58 -3.70
N LEU A 40 -8.06 -5.57 -3.53
CA LEU A 40 -8.21 -4.52 -4.53
C LEU A 40 -7.07 -3.49 -4.40
N PRO A 41 -6.45 -3.07 -5.52
CA PRO A 41 -5.59 -1.89 -5.52
C PRO A 41 -6.45 -0.65 -5.32
N LEU A 42 -6.02 0.26 -4.46
CA LEU A 42 -6.73 1.47 -4.10
C LEU A 42 -5.96 2.71 -4.48
N VAL A 43 -6.68 3.73 -4.95
CA VAL A 43 -6.14 5.07 -5.23
C VAL A 43 -7.02 6.11 -4.56
N TRP A 44 -6.39 7.20 -4.10
CA TRP A 44 -7.12 8.31 -3.51
C TRP A 44 -7.91 9.08 -4.58
N SER A 45 -9.24 9.06 -4.47
CA SER A 45 -10.12 9.90 -5.28
C SER A 45 -10.24 11.28 -4.64
N VAL A 46 -9.70 12.31 -5.30
CA VAL A 46 -9.86 13.71 -4.85
C VAL A 46 -11.33 14.13 -4.87
N ALA A 47 -12.10 13.69 -5.86
CA ALA A 47 -13.50 14.05 -6.01
C ALA A 47 -14.38 13.46 -4.89
N GLN A 48 -14.09 12.23 -4.46
CA GLN A 48 -14.88 11.54 -3.44
C GLN A 48 -14.25 11.63 -2.03
N GLN A 49 -13.05 12.22 -1.92
CA GLN A 49 -12.23 12.26 -0.72
C GLN A 49 -12.15 10.91 0.03
N LYS A 50 -12.00 9.82 -0.75
CA LYS A 50 -11.85 8.46 -0.22
C LYS A 50 -11.02 7.62 -1.17
N GLU A 51 -10.55 6.49 -0.65
CA GLU A 51 -9.96 5.44 -1.47
C GLU A 51 -11.02 4.76 -2.33
N VAL A 52 -10.68 4.57 -3.59
CA VAL A 52 -11.51 3.86 -4.56
C VAL A 52 -10.64 2.83 -5.29
N PRO A 53 -11.22 1.72 -5.78
CA PRO A 53 -10.49 0.77 -6.60
C PRO A 53 -9.80 1.43 -7.79
N CYS A 54 -8.55 1.06 -8.03
CA CYS A 54 -7.80 1.49 -9.21
C CYS A 54 -8.36 0.77 -10.45
N PRO A 55 -8.79 1.49 -11.50
CA PRO A 55 -9.42 0.87 -12.66
C PRO A 55 -8.42 0.08 -13.53
N ASP A 56 -7.15 0.49 -13.53
CA ASP A 56 -6.15 -0.01 -14.48
C ASP A 56 -5.27 -1.13 -13.91
N VAL A 57 -5.38 -1.41 -12.60
CA VAL A 57 -4.58 -2.43 -11.92
C VAL A 57 -5.49 -3.57 -11.46
N GLY A 58 -5.12 -4.79 -11.80
CA GLY A 58 -5.88 -5.98 -11.42
C GLY A 58 -5.84 -6.23 -9.91
N PRO A 59 -6.85 -6.93 -9.34
CA PRO A 59 -6.81 -7.39 -7.95
C PRO A 59 -5.62 -8.30 -7.68
N LEU A 60 -4.98 -8.15 -6.51
CA LEU A 60 -3.87 -8.99 -6.05
C LEU A 60 -4.42 -10.24 -5.34
N PRO A 61 -4.23 -11.46 -5.86
CA PRO A 61 -4.74 -12.66 -5.20
C PRO A 61 -4.20 -12.82 -3.77
N VAL A 62 -5.02 -13.37 -2.88
CA VAL A 62 -4.65 -13.56 -1.47
C VAL A 62 -3.39 -14.43 -1.33
N SER A 63 -3.26 -15.47 -2.15
CA SER A 63 -2.08 -16.36 -2.12
C SER A 63 -0.79 -15.63 -2.49
N ASP A 64 -0.82 -14.75 -3.49
CA ASP A 64 0.33 -13.96 -3.91
C ASP A 64 0.68 -12.87 -2.90
N ALA A 65 -0.32 -12.22 -2.30
CA ALA A 65 -0.09 -11.29 -1.19
C ALA A 65 0.57 -11.99 0.01
N GLN A 66 0.18 -13.23 0.33
CA GLN A 66 0.79 -14.01 1.41
C GLN A 66 2.25 -14.32 1.12
N LYS A 67 2.59 -14.77 -0.09
CA LYS A 67 3.98 -15.00 -0.52
C LYS A 67 4.82 -13.73 -0.42
N ALA A 68 4.27 -12.59 -0.86
CA ALA A 68 4.96 -11.30 -0.75
C ALA A 68 5.25 -10.94 0.71
N LEU A 69 4.28 -11.13 1.62
CA LEU A 69 4.49 -10.89 3.05
C LEU A 69 5.53 -11.84 3.66
N GLU A 70 5.58 -13.10 3.23
CA GLU A 70 6.60 -14.07 3.66
C GLU A 70 8.00 -13.63 3.25
N VAL A 71 8.17 -13.19 1.99
CA VAL A 71 9.43 -12.60 1.50
C VAL A 71 9.86 -11.41 2.35
N LEU A 72 8.92 -10.52 2.71
CA LEU A 72 9.24 -9.38 3.58
C LEU A 72 9.63 -9.81 5.00
N LEU A 73 8.96 -10.80 5.57
CA LEU A 73 9.29 -11.31 6.91
C LEU A 73 10.67 -11.99 6.94
N GLU A 74 11.04 -12.68 5.87
CA GLU A 74 12.31 -13.41 5.79
C GLU A 74 13.49 -12.48 5.48
N HIS A 75 13.31 -11.53 4.54
CA HIS A 75 14.43 -10.79 3.96
C HIS A 75 14.45 -9.29 4.27
N ALA A 76 13.36 -8.67 4.76
CA ALA A 76 13.36 -7.22 5.02
C ALA A 76 14.07 -6.86 6.35
N SER A 77 15.35 -7.19 6.45
CA SER A 77 16.19 -6.91 7.62
C SER A 77 17.60 -6.42 7.23
N GLY A 78 18.35 -5.94 8.22
CA GLY A 78 19.76 -5.60 8.08
C GLY A 78 20.02 -4.53 7.00
N GLN A 79 20.92 -4.87 6.07
CA GLN A 79 21.43 -3.95 5.03
C GLN A 79 20.45 -3.73 3.87
N ILE A 80 19.29 -4.39 3.83
CA ILE A 80 18.32 -4.18 2.75
C ILE A 80 17.55 -2.88 2.97
N VAL A 81 17.18 -2.55 4.21
CA VAL A 81 16.59 -1.25 4.53
C VAL A 81 17.72 -0.23 4.68
N GLN A 82 17.87 0.65 3.68
CA GLN A 82 18.94 1.65 3.63
C GLN A 82 18.56 2.91 4.38
N ARG A 83 17.30 3.34 4.27
CA ARG A 83 16.81 4.55 4.93
C ARG A 83 15.35 4.41 5.33
N PHE A 84 15.05 4.75 6.57
CA PHE A 84 13.69 5.02 7.05
C PHE A 84 13.64 6.47 7.51
N HIS A 85 12.84 7.30 6.84
CA HIS A 85 12.79 8.74 7.08
C HIS A 85 11.35 9.23 7.23
N PRO A 86 10.87 9.45 8.46
CA PRO A 86 9.57 10.08 8.67
C PRO A 86 9.59 11.52 8.16
N THR A 87 8.49 11.99 7.55
CA THR A 87 8.41 13.35 6.97
C THR A 87 8.27 14.44 8.04
N ARG A 88 8.02 14.04 9.29
CA ARG A 88 7.98 14.90 10.48
C ARG A 88 8.83 14.26 11.58
N ARG A 89 9.29 15.06 12.55
CA ARG A 89 10.01 14.52 13.70
C ARG A 89 9.08 13.59 14.48
N LEU A 90 9.59 12.42 14.86
CA LEU A 90 8.89 11.52 15.77
C LEU A 90 8.76 12.24 17.11
N ALA A 91 7.54 12.34 17.62
CA ALA A 91 7.21 12.95 18.91
C ALA A 91 6.46 11.92 19.76
N GLU A 92 6.49 12.07 21.09
CA GLU A 92 5.71 11.21 21.99
C GLU A 92 4.20 11.41 21.78
N GLU A 93 3.78 12.63 21.42
CA GLU A 93 2.41 12.99 21.09
C GLU A 93 2.32 13.51 19.64
N TYR A 94 1.52 12.84 18.82
CA TYR A 94 1.29 13.25 17.43
C TYR A 94 -0.01 14.04 17.29
N THR A 95 0.10 15.29 16.84
CA THR A 95 -1.04 16.08 16.37
C THR A 95 -1.23 15.83 14.87
N GLY A 96 -1.93 14.75 14.51
CA GLY A 96 -2.28 14.40 13.13
C GLY A 96 -2.71 12.94 12.98
N GLU A 97 -3.72 12.69 12.14
CA GLU A 97 -4.27 11.34 11.93
C GLU A 97 -3.35 10.41 11.12
N ILE A 98 -2.42 10.97 10.33
CA ILE A 98 -1.56 10.23 9.40
C ILE A 98 -0.09 10.63 9.59
N MET A 99 0.79 9.65 9.74
CA MET A 99 2.24 9.82 9.73
C MET A 99 2.83 9.23 8.43
N GLU A 100 3.45 10.08 7.63
CA GLU A 100 4.12 9.66 6.39
C GLU A 100 5.60 9.37 6.65
N PHE A 101 6.12 8.33 5.99
CA PHE A 101 7.54 8.01 5.98
C PHE A 101 8.01 7.68 4.57
N LYS A 102 9.31 7.86 4.35
CA LYS A 102 10.02 7.36 3.17
C LYS A 102 10.85 6.15 3.55
N LEU A 103 10.73 5.11 2.73
CA LEU A 103 11.52 3.89 2.85
C LEU A 103 12.39 3.77 1.61
N GLU A 104 13.70 3.76 1.79
CA GLU A 104 14.66 3.43 0.74
C GLU A 104 15.22 2.05 1.03
N ILE A 105 15.18 1.18 0.01
CA ILE A 105 15.71 -0.17 0.06
C ILE A 105 16.86 -0.34 -0.93
N SER A 106 17.78 -1.23 -0.60
CA SER A 106 18.80 -1.69 -1.52
C SER A 106 18.17 -2.46 -2.68
N LEU A 107 18.78 -2.38 -3.85
CA LEU A 107 18.53 -3.29 -4.98
C LEU A 107 19.72 -4.22 -5.23
N LYS A 108 20.73 -4.18 -4.35
CA LYS A 108 21.96 -4.95 -4.49
C LYS A 108 21.79 -6.32 -3.86
N GLY A 109 21.88 -7.36 -4.69
CA GLY A 109 21.79 -8.75 -4.28
C GLY A 109 20.39 -9.33 -4.45
N LYS A 110 20.31 -10.66 -4.46
CA LYS A 110 19.08 -11.39 -4.78
C LYS A 110 17.96 -11.10 -3.78
N GLU A 111 18.26 -11.14 -2.49
CA GLU A 111 17.30 -10.90 -1.40
C GLU A 111 16.72 -9.47 -1.46
N ALA A 112 17.56 -8.49 -1.79
CA ALA A 112 17.14 -7.10 -1.91
C ALA A 112 16.16 -6.88 -3.07
N MET A 113 16.38 -7.55 -4.22
CA MET A 113 15.42 -7.54 -5.32
C MET A 113 14.12 -8.26 -4.95
N GLN A 114 14.18 -9.37 -4.21
CA GLN A 114 12.97 -10.06 -3.75
C GLN A 114 12.13 -9.16 -2.83
N VAL A 115 12.77 -8.43 -1.91
CA VAL A 115 12.09 -7.45 -1.05
C VAL A 115 11.49 -6.31 -1.87
N HIS A 116 12.22 -5.80 -2.87
CA HIS A 116 11.71 -4.80 -3.79
C HIS A 116 10.43 -5.27 -4.50
N ASP A 117 10.48 -6.44 -5.14
CA ASP A 117 9.36 -6.97 -5.91
C ASP A 117 8.16 -7.27 -5.02
N ALA A 118 8.39 -7.75 -3.79
CA ALA A 118 7.33 -7.96 -2.80
C ALA A 118 6.69 -6.64 -2.34
N LEU A 119 7.47 -5.59 -2.09
CA LEU A 119 6.94 -4.26 -1.76
C LEU A 119 6.18 -3.64 -2.93
N ASP A 120 6.69 -3.77 -4.16
CA ASP A 120 6.05 -3.25 -5.37
C ASP A 120 4.70 -3.94 -5.62
N MET A 121 4.65 -5.27 -5.48
CA MET A 121 3.40 -6.04 -5.58
C MET A 121 2.36 -5.62 -4.53
N LEU A 122 2.80 -5.33 -3.30
CA LEU A 122 1.90 -4.90 -2.22
C LEU A 122 1.56 -3.40 -2.29
N CYS A 123 2.24 -2.59 -3.11
CA CYS A 123 1.93 -1.18 -3.22
C CYS A 123 0.48 -0.96 -3.68
N ASN A 124 -0.16 0.05 -3.09
CA ASN A 124 -1.56 0.41 -3.30
C ASN A 124 -2.56 -0.69 -2.91
N SER A 125 -2.14 -1.86 -2.44
CA SER A 125 -3.04 -2.93 -2.03
C SER A 125 -3.86 -2.53 -0.80
N ALA A 126 -5.16 -2.80 -0.83
CA ALA A 126 -6.06 -2.58 0.31
C ALA A 126 -5.64 -3.35 1.58
N ILE A 127 -4.76 -4.36 1.45
CA ILE A 127 -4.25 -5.12 2.59
C ILE A 127 -3.65 -4.20 3.67
N TRP A 128 -2.94 -3.13 3.28
CA TRP A 128 -2.33 -2.19 4.23
C TRP A 128 -3.33 -1.50 5.17
N LEU A 129 -4.59 -1.37 4.73
CA LEU A 129 -5.65 -0.77 5.54
C LEU A 129 -6.00 -1.60 6.78
N LEU A 130 -5.68 -2.90 6.79
CA LEU A 130 -5.86 -3.76 7.97
C LEU A 130 -5.04 -3.31 9.18
N VAL A 131 -3.94 -2.59 8.94
CA VAL A 131 -3.08 -1.99 9.97
C VAL A 131 -3.12 -0.46 9.94
N GLY A 132 -4.09 0.13 9.24
CA GLY A 132 -4.23 1.58 9.13
C GLY A 132 -3.09 2.25 8.35
N ALA A 133 -2.40 1.51 7.49
CA ALA A 133 -1.29 2.01 6.70
C ALA A 133 -1.66 2.12 5.22
N ARG A 134 -0.84 2.89 4.50
CA ARG A 134 -0.83 2.94 3.04
C ARG A 134 0.60 2.91 2.57
N MET A 135 0.83 2.25 1.44
CA MET A 135 2.13 2.20 0.80
C MET A 135 1.94 2.44 -0.69
N HIS A 136 2.74 3.33 -1.26
CA HIS A 136 2.75 3.62 -2.67
C HIS A 136 4.20 3.86 -3.11
N PRO A 137 4.55 3.56 -4.38
CA PRO A 137 5.85 3.94 -4.91
C PRO A 137 6.01 5.46 -4.87
N GLU A 138 7.23 5.95 -4.63
CA GLU A 138 7.51 7.37 -4.82
C GLU A 138 7.41 7.67 -6.33
N GLY A 139 6.31 8.32 -6.74
CA GLY A 139 6.16 8.77 -8.12
C GLY A 139 7.19 9.84 -8.49
N PRO A 140 7.47 10.03 -9.79
CA PRO A 140 8.37 11.08 -10.24
C PRO A 140 7.91 12.43 -9.69
N LYS A 141 8.83 13.15 -9.01
CA LYS A 141 8.55 14.50 -8.53
C LYS A 141 8.12 15.34 -9.73
N ARG A 142 6.84 15.75 -9.76
CA ARG A 142 6.34 16.66 -10.81
C ARG A 142 7.27 17.87 -10.87
N SER A 143 7.83 18.11 -12.06
CA SER A 143 8.71 19.25 -12.29
C SER A 143 7.99 20.55 -11.91
N ALA A 144 8.74 21.59 -11.54
CA ALA A 144 8.15 22.89 -11.25
C ALA A 144 7.27 23.39 -12.42
N ALA A 145 7.66 23.08 -13.66
CA ALA A 145 6.88 23.36 -14.86
C ALA A 145 5.55 22.58 -14.90
N ALA A 146 5.54 21.28 -14.60
CA ALA A 146 4.31 20.49 -14.55
C ALA A 146 3.34 20.95 -13.44
N LYS A 147 3.87 21.34 -12.27
CA LYS A 147 3.08 21.96 -11.20
C LYS A 147 2.49 23.31 -11.62
N LYS A 148 3.28 24.14 -12.32
CA LYS A 148 2.84 25.44 -12.84
C LYS A 148 1.77 25.29 -13.93
N LEU A 149 1.93 24.32 -14.84
CA LEU A 149 0.92 23.98 -15.84
C LEU A 149 -0.39 23.51 -15.19
N GLN A 150 -0.32 22.63 -14.19
CA GLN A 150 -1.52 22.22 -13.44
C GLN A 150 -2.21 23.40 -12.75
N HIS A 151 -1.44 24.34 -12.18
CA HIS A 151 -1.99 25.55 -11.56
C HIS A 151 -2.64 26.47 -12.60
N MET A 152 -2.01 26.67 -13.75
CA MET A 152 -2.55 27.47 -14.86
C MET A 152 -3.83 26.85 -15.44
N LEU A 153 -3.85 25.52 -15.63
CA LEU A 153 -5.01 24.79 -16.13
C LEU A 153 -6.17 24.77 -15.12
N ARG A 154 -5.88 24.84 -13.80
CA ARG A 154 -6.91 24.99 -12.75
C ARG A 154 -7.37 26.44 -12.53
N GLY A 155 -6.61 27.43 -13.00
CA GLY A 155 -6.96 28.85 -12.93
C GLY A 155 -7.71 29.37 -14.17
N CYS A 156 -7.88 28.55 -15.19
CA CYS A 156 -8.58 28.89 -16.42
C CYS A 156 -9.62 27.81 -16.78
N TRP A 157 -10.75 27.78 -16.07
CA TRP A 157 -12.06 27.58 -16.69
C TRP A 157 -13.19 28.02 -15.73
N PRO A 158 -14.26 28.67 -16.23
CA PRO A 158 -15.50 28.93 -15.47
C PRO A 158 -16.23 27.65 -15.03
#